data_AF-A0A258GP09-F1
#
_entry.id   AF-A0A258GP09-F1
#
_cell.length_a   1.000
_cell.length_b   1.000
_cell.length_c   1.000
_cell.angle_alpha   90.00
_cell.angle_beta   90.00
_cell.angle_gamma   90.00
#
_symmetry.space_group_name_H-M   'P 1'
#
loop_
_entity.id
_entity.type
_entity.pdbx_description
1 polymer ?
#
loop_
_entity_poly.entity_id
_entity_poly.type
_entity_poly.pdbx_seq_one_letter_code
_entity_poly.pdbx_strand_id
1 'polypeptide(L)'
;MKLSFAIAASVLALAACQPARAPELDGKPPESAAAAPAGDAVAGCNAKAEAAWGPIGPSDHPSYRIEAFTNGSICEAAVVTLVIRARDGFPVYIWASDAQHLFGLADQPDVAAMNTALAEWMSPTGSTVQTTGDLPVWEETDGQAKAAEFPFMPSEWLDKPAYDTIRAAKEPAYCFPQGMESLNCVSLRDGSVEEIGLYRFPG
;
A
#
# COMPACT_ATOMS: atom_id res chain seq x y z
N MET A 1 31.48 -21.95 -60.73
CA MET A 1 31.98 -22.70 -59.56
C MET A 1 30.79 -23.15 -58.74
N LYS A 2 30.62 -24.47 -58.58
CA LYS A 2 29.58 -25.10 -57.74
C LYS A 2 30.12 -25.13 -56.30
N LEU A 3 29.38 -24.61 -55.32
CA LEU A 3 29.68 -24.87 -53.91
C LEU A 3 28.55 -25.68 -53.28
N SER A 4 28.97 -26.82 -52.73
CA SER A 4 28.16 -27.90 -52.21
C SER A 4 27.64 -27.62 -50.81
N PHE A 5 26.54 -28.32 -50.51
CA PHE A 5 25.86 -28.52 -49.23
C PHE A 5 26.79 -28.91 -48.07
N ALA A 6 26.44 -28.44 -46.87
CA ALA A 6 26.57 -29.22 -45.63
C ALA A 6 25.41 -28.85 -44.68
N ILE A 7 24.38 -29.70 -44.65
CA ILE A 7 23.32 -29.69 -43.65
C ILE A 7 23.86 -30.42 -42.42
N ALA A 8 24.04 -29.70 -41.31
CA ALA A 8 24.31 -30.29 -40.01
C ALA A 8 22.97 -30.59 -39.31
N ALA A 9 22.63 -31.88 -39.20
CA ALA A 9 21.49 -32.36 -38.46
C ALA A 9 21.81 -32.37 -36.96
N SER A 10 21.19 -31.47 -36.20
CA SER A 10 21.20 -31.51 -34.74
C SER A 10 20.05 -32.38 -34.25
N VAL A 11 20.36 -33.63 -33.90
CA VAL A 11 19.51 -34.51 -33.10
C VAL A 11 20.08 -34.48 -31.68
N LEU A 12 19.42 -33.79 -30.75
CA LEU A 12 19.67 -33.97 -29.32
C LEU A 12 18.39 -33.75 -28.50
N ALA A 13 17.89 -34.90 -28.04
CA ALA A 13 17.19 -35.18 -26.79
C ALA A 13 16.03 -34.26 -26.36
N LEU A 14 14.81 -34.69 -26.71
CA LEU A 14 13.62 -34.38 -25.91
C LEU A 14 13.76 -35.06 -24.54
N ALA A 15 14.12 -34.29 -23.52
CA ALA A 15 13.86 -34.66 -22.13
C ALA A 15 12.35 -34.54 -21.89
N ALA A 16 11.66 -35.68 -21.93
CA ALA A 16 10.26 -35.77 -21.56
C ALA A 16 10.11 -35.49 -20.06
N CYS A 17 9.45 -34.38 -19.71
CA CYS A 17 8.87 -34.17 -18.38
C CYS A 17 7.82 -35.25 -18.15
N GLN A 18 8.18 -36.33 -17.46
CA GLN A 18 7.22 -37.26 -16.88
C GLN A 18 6.52 -36.56 -15.72
N PRO A 19 5.17 -36.49 -15.69
CA PRO A 19 4.47 -36.07 -14.48
C PRO A 19 4.69 -37.13 -13.39
N ALA A 20 5.07 -36.67 -12.20
CA ALA A 20 5.21 -37.53 -11.03
C ALA A 20 3.88 -38.25 -10.77
N ARG A 21 3.97 -39.58 -10.64
CA ARG A 21 2.85 -40.46 -10.29
C ARG A 21 2.40 -40.11 -8.87
N ALA A 22 1.16 -39.69 -8.70
CA ALA A 22 0.56 -39.53 -7.37
C ALA A 22 0.57 -40.89 -6.65
N PRO A 23 0.93 -40.95 -5.35
CA PRO A 23 0.83 -42.19 -4.59
C PRO A 23 -0.64 -42.60 -4.47
N GLU A 24 -0.87 -43.89 -4.71
CA GLU A 24 -2.14 -44.60 -4.55
C GLU A 24 -2.66 -44.41 -3.12
N LEU A 25 -3.86 -43.83 -2.98
CA LEU A 25 -4.53 -43.68 -1.69
C LEU A 25 -5.11 -45.03 -1.28
N ASP A 26 -4.38 -45.79 -0.48
CA ASP A 26 -4.95 -46.90 0.29
C ASP A 26 -6.06 -46.34 1.20
N GLY A 27 -7.28 -46.84 0.99
CA GLY A 27 -8.52 -46.41 1.63
C GLY A 27 -8.58 -46.71 3.13
N LYS A 28 -7.85 -45.94 3.94
CA LYS A 28 -8.09 -45.79 5.38
C LYS A 28 -8.68 -44.39 5.63
N PRO A 29 -9.85 -44.25 6.28
CA PRO A 29 -10.37 -42.95 6.69
C PRO A 29 -9.30 -42.24 7.53
N PRO A 30 -8.99 -40.95 7.27
CA PRO A 30 -8.03 -40.22 8.08
C PRO A 30 -8.58 -40.09 9.50
N GLU A 31 -8.01 -40.92 10.38
CA GLU A 31 -8.02 -40.73 11.81
C GLU A 31 -7.58 -39.30 12.09
N SER A 32 -8.42 -38.56 12.82
CA SER A 32 -8.31 -37.14 13.15
C SER A 32 -6.85 -36.70 13.21
N ALA A 33 -6.43 -35.93 12.21
CA ALA A 33 -5.14 -35.26 12.24
C ALA A 33 -5.17 -34.32 13.44
N ALA A 34 -4.51 -34.74 14.52
CA ALA A 34 -4.13 -33.87 15.60
C ALA A 34 -3.51 -32.61 14.98
N ALA A 35 -3.98 -31.45 15.42
CA ALA A 35 -3.47 -30.16 15.00
C ALA A 35 -1.94 -30.20 15.06
N ALA A 36 -1.30 -29.96 13.90
CA ALA A 36 0.12 -29.64 13.89
C ALA A 36 0.35 -28.51 14.91
N PRO A 37 1.43 -28.57 15.71
CA PRO A 37 1.75 -27.45 16.58
C PRO A 37 1.81 -26.20 15.71
N ALA A 38 1.11 -25.14 16.13
CA ALA A 38 1.27 -23.83 15.54
C ALA A 38 2.78 -23.54 15.54
N GLY A 39 3.38 -23.52 14.34
CA GLY A 39 4.78 -23.14 14.20
C GLY A 39 4.95 -21.80 14.89
N ASP A 40 6.02 -21.70 15.68
CA ASP A 40 6.37 -20.52 16.46
C ASP A 40 6.00 -19.24 15.70
N ALA A 41 5.12 -18.43 16.29
CA ALA A 41 4.87 -17.09 15.82
C ALA A 41 6.24 -16.45 15.61
N VAL A 42 6.58 -16.12 14.36
CA VAL A 42 7.90 -15.58 14.02
C VAL A 42 8.14 -14.39 14.94
N ALA A 43 9.09 -14.53 15.86
CA ALA A 43 9.49 -13.48 16.78
C ALA A 43 9.87 -12.25 15.93
N GLY A 44 9.07 -11.19 16.04
CA GLY A 44 9.17 -10.02 15.15
C GLY A 44 7.94 -9.14 15.20
N CYS A 45 8.04 -7.92 14.67
CA CYS A 45 6.94 -6.97 14.58
C CYS A 45 6.14 -7.15 13.28
N ASN A 46 5.46 -8.28 13.15
CA ASN A 46 4.61 -8.59 11.99
C ASN A 46 3.15 -8.25 12.31
N ALA A 47 2.79 -6.98 12.14
CA ALA A 47 1.42 -6.48 12.32
C ALA A 47 0.79 -6.16 10.97
N LYS A 48 -0.55 -6.20 10.88
CA LYS A 48 -1.30 -5.86 9.67
C LYS A 48 -2.65 -5.24 10.03
N ALA A 49 -3.03 -4.21 9.30
CA ALA A 49 -4.36 -3.62 9.31
C ALA A 49 -4.85 -3.34 7.89
N GLU A 50 -6.16 -3.14 7.77
CA GLU A 50 -6.84 -2.98 6.48
C GLU A 50 -8.11 -2.16 6.63
N ALA A 51 -8.36 -1.28 5.65
CA ALA A 51 -9.52 -0.40 5.62
C ALA A 51 -10.10 -0.25 4.20
N ALA A 52 -11.40 0.00 4.16
CA ALA A 52 -12.13 0.40 2.96
C ALA A 52 -11.73 1.82 2.52
N TRP A 53 -11.61 2.08 1.21
CA TRP A 53 -11.43 3.44 0.69
C TRP A 53 -12.04 3.65 -0.70
N GLY A 54 -12.34 4.90 -1.03
CA GLY A 54 -12.89 5.31 -2.32
C GLY A 54 -14.39 5.05 -2.48
N PRO A 55 -14.94 5.31 -3.68
CA PRO A 55 -16.37 5.19 -3.92
C PRO A 55 -16.81 3.75 -3.77
N ILE A 56 -17.95 3.55 -3.09
CA ILE A 56 -18.62 2.26 -3.04
C ILE A 56 -19.31 2.08 -4.38
N GLY A 57 -18.79 1.17 -5.21
CA GLY A 57 -19.38 0.86 -6.52
C GLY A 57 -20.74 0.13 -6.38
N PRO A 58 -21.43 -0.18 -7.49
CA PRO A 58 -22.72 -0.90 -7.49
C PRO A 58 -22.65 -2.37 -7.02
N SER A 59 -21.51 -2.80 -6.48
CA SER A 59 -21.35 -4.06 -5.76
C SER A 59 -20.95 -3.70 -4.34
N ASP A 60 -21.58 -4.32 -3.35
CA ASP A 60 -21.67 -3.96 -1.92
C ASP A 60 -20.34 -3.91 -1.11
N HIS A 61 -19.22 -3.64 -1.78
CA HIS A 61 -17.87 -3.50 -1.25
C HIS A 61 -17.22 -2.18 -1.73
N PRO A 62 -16.26 -1.63 -0.96
CA PRO A 62 -15.46 -0.49 -1.39
C PRO A 62 -14.65 -0.85 -2.65
N SER A 63 -14.52 0.07 -3.60
CA SER A 63 -13.79 -0.20 -4.86
C SER A 63 -12.27 -0.28 -4.66
N TYR A 64 -11.75 0.33 -3.60
CA TYR A 64 -10.34 0.28 -3.21
C TYR A 64 -10.18 -0.11 -1.75
N ARG A 65 -8.98 -0.59 -1.45
CA ARG A 65 -8.63 -1.05 -0.12
C ARG A 65 -7.27 -0.54 0.25
N ILE A 66 -7.16 0.01 1.45
CA ILE A 66 -5.88 0.37 2.05
C ILE A 66 -5.46 -0.81 2.92
N GLU A 67 -4.21 -1.23 2.79
CA GLU A 67 -3.56 -2.23 3.62
C GLU A 67 -2.31 -1.60 4.21
N ALA A 68 -2.07 -1.81 5.49
CA ALA A 68 -0.82 -1.44 6.13
C ALA A 68 -0.26 -2.66 6.86
N PHE A 69 1.03 -2.90 6.76
CA PHE A 69 1.68 -3.97 7.49
C PHE A 69 3.10 -3.60 7.87
N THR A 70 3.56 -4.16 8.99
CA THR A 70 4.96 -4.00 9.43
C THR A 70 5.72 -5.31 9.29
N ASN A 71 7.03 -5.19 9.10
CA ASN A 71 7.96 -6.30 9.20
C ASN A 71 9.25 -5.85 9.89
N GLY A 72 9.72 -6.63 10.86
CA GLY A 72 10.94 -6.33 11.60
C GLY A 72 11.22 -7.38 12.66
N SER A 73 12.45 -7.45 13.15
CA SER A 73 12.82 -8.34 14.26
C SER A 73 12.26 -7.87 15.61
N ILE A 74 12.01 -6.57 15.75
CA ILE A 74 11.36 -5.90 16.88
C ILE A 74 10.55 -4.71 16.35
N CYS A 75 9.62 -4.15 17.14
CA CYS A 75 8.77 -3.05 16.66
C CYS A 75 9.50 -1.72 16.47
N GLU A 76 10.53 -1.45 17.28
CA GLU A 76 11.42 -0.29 17.12
C GLU A 76 12.15 -0.28 15.76
N ALA A 77 12.48 -1.47 15.23
CA ALA A 77 13.20 -1.64 13.97
C ALA A 77 12.29 -2.12 12.81
N ALA A 78 10.96 -1.93 12.94
CA ALA A 78 10.03 -2.37 11.91
C ALA A 78 9.96 -1.37 10.76
N VAL A 79 9.88 -1.90 9.54
CA VAL A 79 9.47 -1.13 8.35
C VAL A 79 7.96 -1.28 8.24
N VAL A 80 7.24 -0.18 8.01
CA VAL A 80 5.83 -0.21 7.61
C VAL A 80 5.73 -0.08 6.10
N THR A 81 4.82 -0.83 5.51
CA THR A 81 4.40 -0.68 4.12
C THR A 81 2.90 -0.39 4.09
N LEU A 82 2.52 0.67 3.39
CA LEU A 82 1.14 0.99 3.03
C LEU A 82 0.92 0.67 1.56
N VAL A 83 -0.16 -0.04 1.25
CA VAL A 83 -0.57 -0.40 -0.10
C VAL A 83 -2.01 0.00 -0.30
N ILE A 84 -2.30 0.67 -1.42
CA ILE A 84 -3.68 0.81 -1.88
C ILE A 84 -3.87 -0.17 -3.02
N ARG A 85 -4.88 -1.02 -2.91
CA ARG A 85 -5.24 -2.04 -3.90
C ARG A 85 -6.54 -1.69 -4.59
N ALA A 86 -6.58 -1.91 -5.90
CA ALA A 86 -7.82 -1.95 -6.66
C ALA A 86 -8.63 -3.21 -6.30
N ARG A 87 -9.87 -3.26 -6.78
CA ARG A 87 -10.82 -4.36 -6.53
C ARG A 87 -10.29 -5.76 -6.86
N ASP A 88 -9.46 -5.88 -7.90
CA ASP A 88 -8.86 -7.14 -8.33
C ASP A 88 -7.65 -7.56 -7.47
N GLY A 89 -7.29 -6.76 -6.47
CA GLY A 89 -6.14 -6.96 -5.60
C GLY A 89 -4.83 -6.36 -6.13
N PHE A 90 -4.84 -5.79 -7.34
CA PHE A 90 -3.66 -5.18 -7.92
C PHE A 90 -3.23 -3.94 -7.10
N PRO A 91 -1.95 -3.82 -6.70
CA PRO A 91 -1.48 -2.65 -5.99
C PRO A 91 -1.40 -1.46 -6.95
N VAL A 92 -2.16 -0.40 -6.65
CA VAL A 92 -2.17 0.86 -7.43
C VAL A 92 -1.35 1.96 -6.78
N TYR A 93 -0.95 1.79 -5.52
CA TYR A 93 -0.04 2.66 -4.79
C TYR A 93 0.68 1.86 -3.71
N ILE A 94 1.95 2.15 -3.50
CA ILE A 94 2.80 1.56 -2.46
C ILE A 94 3.64 2.68 -1.85
N TRP A 95 3.70 2.71 -0.54
CA TRP A 95 4.57 3.59 0.24
C TRP A 95 5.18 2.79 1.39
N ALA A 96 6.42 3.10 1.76
CA ALA A 96 7.09 2.44 2.87
C ALA A 96 8.02 3.40 3.62
N SER A 97 8.16 3.19 4.92
CA SER A 97 9.07 3.96 5.78
C SER A 97 9.38 3.19 7.07
N ASP A 98 10.33 3.70 7.85
CA ASP A 98 10.66 3.15 9.17
C ASP A 98 9.59 3.55 10.18
N ALA A 99 9.00 2.58 10.89
CA ALA A 99 7.91 2.83 11.83
C ALA A 99 8.29 3.81 12.95
N GLN A 100 9.56 3.80 13.39
CA GLN A 100 10.11 4.70 14.41
C GLN A 100 10.06 6.20 14.03
N HIS A 101 9.90 6.54 12.75
CA HIS A 101 9.84 7.93 12.29
C HIS A 101 8.40 8.44 12.07
N LEU A 102 7.40 7.63 12.42
CA LEU A 102 6.01 7.90 12.10
C LEU A 102 5.18 8.14 13.33
N PHE A 103 4.45 9.26 13.32
CA PHE A 103 3.47 9.56 14.34
C PHE A 103 2.44 8.41 14.45
N GLY A 104 2.20 7.94 15.67
CA GLY A 104 1.28 6.83 15.96
C GLY A 104 1.91 5.43 15.88
N LEU A 105 2.98 5.23 15.12
CA LEU A 105 3.65 3.92 14.99
C LEU A 105 4.99 3.84 15.73
N ALA A 106 5.59 4.97 16.08
CA ALA A 106 6.76 5.01 16.94
C ALA A 106 6.47 4.38 18.32
N ASP A 107 7.50 3.77 18.92
CA ASP A 107 7.51 3.26 20.29
C ASP A 107 6.46 2.20 20.64
N GLN A 108 5.87 1.52 19.64
CA GLN A 108 4.93 0.43 19.90
C GLN A 108 5.66 -0.75 20.57
N PRO A 109 5.24 -1.19 21.77
CA PRO A 109 6.00 -2.12 22.60
C PRO A 109 5.98 -3.56 22.06
N ASP A 110 4.92 -3.93 21.33
CA ASP A 110 4.70 -5.27 20.83
C ASP A 110 3.79 -5.29 19.59
N VAL A 111 3.61 -6.48 19.01
CA VAL A 111 2.79 -6.71 17.82
C VAL A 111 1.31 -6.37 18.05
N ALA A 112 0.78 -6.60 19.25
CA ALA A 112 -0.63 -6.34 19.53
C ALA A 112 -0.91 -4.83 19.58
N ALA A 113 0.00 -4.08 20.21
CA ALA A 113 -0.02 -2.62 20.19
C ALA A 113 0.17 -2.08 18.77
N MET A 114 1.13 -2.62 18.01
CA MET A 114 1.35 -2.22 16.62
C MET A 114 0.14 -2.49 15.71
N ASN A 115 -0.60 -3.60 15.89
CA ASN A 115 -1.83 -3.84 15.12
C ASN A 115 -2.90 -2.78 15.38
N THR A 116 -3.10 -2.42 16.66
CA THR A 116 -4.02 -1.34 17.04
C THR A 116 -3.58 -0.01 16.43
N ALA A 117 -2.30 0.31 16.57
CA ALA A 117 -1.70 1.52 16.04
C ALA A 117 -1.81 1.62 14.52
N LEU A 118 -1.57 0.53 13.78
CA LEU A 118 -1.73 0.50 12.33
C LEU A 118 -3.18 0.78 11.90
N ALA A 119 -4.16 0.20 12.59
CA ALA A 119 -5.57 0.41 12.28
C ALA A 119 -5.99 1.87 12.50
N GLU A 120 -5.46 2.52 13.53
CA GLU A 120 -5.68 3.95 13.79
C GLU A 120 -4.94 4.84 12.79
N TRP A 121 -3.64 4.58 12.58
CA TRP A 121 -2.76 5.33 11.68
C TRP A 121 -3.27 5.36 10.24
N MET A 122 -3.79 4.23 9.76
CA MET A 122 -4.30 4.14 8.39
C MET A 122 -5.74 4.63 8.24
N SER A 123 -6.45 4.93 9.33
CA SER A 123 -7.88 5.17 9.30
C SER A 123 -8.23 6.35 8.40
N PRO A 124 -9.05 6.17 7.34
CA PRO A 124 -9.46 7.27 6.46
C PRO A 124 -10.25 8.35 7.21
N THR A 125 -10.92 8.00 8.31
CA THR A 125 -11.74 8.93 9.10
C THR A 125 -10.92 9.82 10.04
N GLY A 126 -9.62 9.54 10.20
CA GLY A 126 -8.71 10.36 11.02
C GLY A 126 -8.38 11.72 10.38
N SER A 127 -8.62 11.88 9.08
CA SER A 127 -8.39 13.12 8.33
C SER A 127 -9.72 13.84 8.03
N THR A 128 -9.72 15.16 8.09
CA THR A 128 -10.83 15.99 7.61
C THR A 128 -10.95 16.00 6.08
N VAL A 129 -9.92 15.53 5.37
CA VAL A 129 -9.87 15.45 3.90
C VAL A 129 -10.36 14.08 3.45
N GLN A 130 -11.55 14.05 2.84
CA GLN A 130 -12.15 12.83 2.26
C GLN A 130 -12.18 12.89 0.73
N THR A 131 -12.23 14.10 0.18
CA THR A 131 -12.18 14.39 -1.25
C THR A 131 -11.16 15.48 -1.54
N THR A 132 -10.70 15.57 -2.79
CA THR A 132 -9.83 16.67 -3.23
C THR A 132 -10.51 18.04 -3.11
N GLY A 133 -11.85 18.09 -3.03
CA GLY A 133 -12.60 19.32 -2.79
C GLY A 133 -12.39 19.89 -1.38
N ASP A 134 -12.00 19.04 -0.42
CA ASP A 134 -11.75 19.44 0.97
C ASP A 134 -10.37 20.10 1.15
N LEU A 135 -9.50 20.00 0.14
CA LEU A 135 -8.19 20.64 0.17
C LEU A 135 -8.33 22.17 0.18
N PRO A 136 -7.41 22.88 0.87
CA PRO A 136 -7.46 24.33 0.98
C PRO A 136 -7.26 24.98 -0.39
N VAL A 137 -7.73 26.21 -0.55
CA VAL A 137 -7.35 27.01 -1.73
C VAL A 137 -5.85 27.24 -1.70
N TRP A 138 -5.17 27.07 -2.85
CA TRP A 138 -3.79 27.49 -2.99
C TRP A 138 -3.78 29.02 -3.11
N GLU A 139 -3.68 29.69 -1.97
CA GLU A 139 -3.48 31.12 -1.88
C GLU A 139 -1.97 31.40 -1.97
N GLU A 140 -1.56 32.15 -2.98
CA GLU A 140 -0.19 32.67 -3.06
C GLU A 140 -0.16 34.09 -2.48
N THR A 141 0.81 34.36 -1.62
CA THR A 141 1.18 35.70 -1.19
C THR A 141 2.64 35.91 -1.62
N ASP A 142 2.89 36.91 -2.47
CA ASP A 142 4.23 37.21 -3.02
C ASP A 142 4.94 36.01 -3.69
N GLY A 143 4.17 35.14 -4.37
CA GLY A 143 4.69 33.95 -5.04
C GLY A 143 5.08 32.81 -4.10
N GLN A 144 4.66 32.87 -2.83
CA GLN A 144 4.80 31.81 -1.83
C GLN A 144 3.42 31.37 -1.34
N ALA A 145 3.25 30.10 -0.97
CA ALA A 145 2.01 29.65 -0.33
C ALA A 145 1.77 30.46 0.95
N LYS A 146 0.57 31.02 1.11
CA LYS A 146 0.19 31.78 2.30
C LYS A 146 0.35 30.92 3.54
N ALA A 147 1.03 31.45 4.56
CA ALA A 147 1.27 30.74 5.81
C ALA A 147 -0.05 30.49 6.56
N ALA A 148 -0.53 29.25 6.51
CA ALA A 148 -1.46 28.71 7.48
C ALA A 148 -0.67 28.08 8.63
N GLU A 149 -1.30 27.92 9.81
CA GLU A 149 -0.71 27.17 10.93
C GLU A 149 -0.38 25.71 10.55
N PHE A 150 -1.14 25.16 9.60
CA PHE A 150 -0.95 23.83 9.01
C PHE A 150 -1.00 23.94 7.48
N PRO A 151 0.10 24.36 6.82
CA PRO A 151 0.07 24.57 5.39
C PRO A 151 -0.05 23.23 4.65
N PHE A 152 -0.94 23.19 3.67
CA PHE A 152 -0.91 22.17 2.64
C PHE A 152 0.09 22.60 1.57
N MET A 153 1.06 21.75 1.28
CA MET A 153 2.05 21.93 0.22
C MET A 153 1.69 20.98 -0.91
N PRO A 154 1.15 21.48 -2.04
CA PRO A 154 0.90 20.66 -3.22
C PRO A 154 2.18 19.98 -3.70
N SER A 155 2.04 18.80 -4.29
CA SER A 155 3.17 18.07 -4.87
C SER A 155 3.93 18.92 -5.89
N GLU A 156 5.25 18.76 -5.99
CA GLU A 156 6.12 19.61 -6.82
C GLU A 156 5.77 19.61 -8.31
N TRP A 157 5.08 18.58 -8.79
CA TRP A 157 4.63 18.46 -10.18
C TRP A 157 3.32 19.21 -10.47
N LEU A 158 2.64 19.72 -9.44
CA LEU A 158 1.42 20.50 -9.56
C LEU A 158 1.72 21.99 -9.64
N ASP A 159 1.30 22.60 -10.73
CA ASP A 159 1.10 24.05 -10.75
C ASP A 159 -0.30 24.41 -10.21
N LYS A 160 -0.49 25.71 -9.95
CA LYS A 160 -1.75 26.21 -9.40
C LYS A 160 -2.98 25.86 -10.26
N PRO A 161 -2.96 26.03 -11.61
CA PRO A 161 -4.07 25.60 -12.46
C PRO A 161 -4.40 24.10 -12.38
N ALA A 162 -3.40 23.23 -12.35
CA ALA A 162 -3.58 21.78 -12.21
C ALA A 162 -4.17 21.45 -10.83
N TYR A 163 -3.66 22.06 -9.77
CA TYR A 163 -4.18 21.92 -8.42
C TYR A 163 -5.65 22.33 -8.31
N ASP A 164 -6.00 23.50 -8.86
CA ASP A 164 -7.39 24.00 -8.83
C ASP A 164 -8.34 23.09 -9.64
N THR A 165 -7.85 22.46 -10.72
CA THR A 165 -8.59 21.43 -11.47
C THR A 165 -8.82 20.18 -10.63
N ILE A 166 -7.79 19.69 -9.93
CA ILE A 166 -7.90 18.52 -9.03
C ILE A 166 -8.89 18.79 -7.91
N ARG A 167 -8.86 19.97 -7.28
CA ARG A 167 -9.84 20.36 -6.27
C ARG A 167 -11.26 20.40 -6.80
N ALA A 168 -11.46 20.95 -7.99
CA ALA A 168 -12.78 21.07 -8.61
C ALA A 168 -13.42 19.71 -8.93
N ALA A 169 -12.60 18.70 -9.21
CA ALA A 169 -13.06 17.35 -9.53
C ALA A 169 -13.68 16.61 -8.32
N LYS A 170 -13.29 16.97 -7.09
CA LYS A 170 -13.76 16.34 -5.83
C LYS A 170 -13.58 14.83 -5.82
N GLU A 171 -12.46 14.38 -6.35
CA GLU A 171 -12.08 12.97 -6.39
C GLU A 171 -11.83 12.46 -4.97
N PRO A 172 -11.96 11.15 -4.70
CA PRO A 172 -11.58 10.57 -3.43
C PRO A 172 -10.14 10.93 -3.06
N ALA A 173 -9.94 11.31 -1.82
CA ALA A 173 -8.63 11.63 -1.25
C ALA A 173 -8.38 10.79 0.01
N TYR A 174 -7.11 10.58 0.32
CA TYR A 174 -6.67 9.90 1.52
C TYR A 174 -5.39 10.54 2.02
N CYS A 175 -5.36 10.93 3.29
CA CYS A 175 -4.18 11.48 3.92
C CYS A 175 -3.77 10.60 5.10
N PHE A 176 -2.47 10.28 5.20
CA PHE A 176 -1.91 9.43 6.25
C PHE A 176 -0.61 10.01 6.79
N PRO A 177 -0.28 9.81 8.08
CA PRO A 177 0.98 10.30 8.64
C PRO A 177 2.19 9.68 7.94
N GLN A 178 3.01 10.50 7.29
CA GLN A 178 4.23 10.07 6.59
C GLN A 178 5.52 10.38 7.38
N GLY A 179 5.37 11.16 8.45
CA GLY A 179 6.42 11.52 9.39
C GLY A 179 5.82 11.97 10.71
N MET A 180 6.66 12.42 11.64
CA MET A 180 6.20 12.92 12.95
C MET A 180 5.35 14.20 12.85
N GLU A 181 5.56 15.00 11.81
CA GLU A 181 4.97 16.34 11.66
C GLU A 181 4.36 16.54 10.26
N SER A 182 3.87 15.47 9.63
CA SER A 182 3.27 15.60 8.32
C SER A 182 2.35 14.46 7.92
N LEU A 183 1.33 14.80 7.14
CA LEU A 183 0.50 13.85 6.41
C LEU A 183 0.87 13.88 4.93
N ASN A 184 1.05 12.72 4.29
CA ASN A 184 1.02 12.61 2.84
C ASN A 184 -0.42 12.45 2.38
N CYS A 185 -0.83 13.15 1.34
CA CYS A 185 -2.16 13.04 0.76
C CYS A 185 -2.06 12.50 -0.66
N VAL A 186 -2.93 11.53 -0.96
CA VAL A 186 -3.08 10.92 -2.28
C VAL A 186 -4.52 11.06 -2.77
N SER A 187 -4.71 11.01 -4.09
CA SER A 187 -6.04 10.98 -4.71
C SER A 187 -6.13 9.89 -5.78
N LEU A 188 -7.33 9.31 -5.91
CA LEU A 188 -7.66 8.39 -6.99
C LEU A 188 -8.04 9.19 -8.25
N ARG A 189 -7.25 9.05 -9.32
CA ARG A 189 -7.46 9.73 -10.60
C ARG A 189 -7.20 8.77 -11.75
N ASP A 190 -8.15 8.70 -12.69
CA ASP A 190 -8.04 7.86 -13.89
C ASP A 190 -7.69 6.38 -13.60
N GLY A 191 -8.17 5.84 -12.48
CA GLY A 191 -7.89 4.46 -12.04
C GLY A 191 -6.51 4.24 -11.42
N SER A 192 -5.74 5.32 -11.22
CA SER A 192 -4.43 5.34 -10.56
C SER A 192 -4.47 6.19 -9.29
N VAL A 193 -3.53 5.98 -8.38
CA VAL A 193 -3.45 6.78 -7.15
C VAL A 193 -2.16 7.60 -7.19
N GLU A 194 -2.31 8.91 -7.04
CA GLU A 194 -1.22 9.88 -7.16
C GLU A 194 -1.05 10.68 -5.86
N GLU A 195 0.20 10.99 -5.50
CA GLU A 195 0.50 11.95 -4.42
C GLU A 195 0.17 13.37 -4.87
N ILE A 196 -0.74 14.02 -4.15
CA ILE A 196 -1.25 15.36 -4.47
C ILE A 196 -0.67 16.46 -3.57
N GLY A 197 -0.05 16.08 -2.45
CA GLY A 197 0.69 16.99 -1.60
C GLY A 197 0.74 16.52 -0.16
N LEU A 198 1.19 17.39 0.72
CA LEU A 198 1.41 17.08 2.13
C LEU A 198 0.89 18.19 3.04
N TYR A 199 0.31 17.81 4.18
CA TYR A 199 0.11 18.74 5.29
C TYR A 199 1.35 18.75 6.17
N ARG A 200 1.77 19.94 6.61
CA ARG A 200 2.77 20.11 7.67
C ARG A 200 2.08 20.42 8.99
N PHE A 201 2.50 19.77 10.06
CA PHE A 201 2.22 20.17 11.42
C PHE A 201 3.34 21.09 11.94
N PRO A 202 3.06 21.99 12.90
CA PRO A 202 4.09 22.67 13.66
C PRO A 202 4.90 21.62 14.43
N GLY A 203 6.23 21.75 14.34
CA GLY A 203 7.17 21.10 15.27
C GLY A 203 7.51 21.99 16.45
#